data_AF-A0A9W8EHP4-F1
#
_entry.id   AF-A0A9W8EHP4-F1
#
_cell.length_a   1.000
_cell.length_b   1.000
_cell.length_c   1.000
_cell.angle_alpha   90.00
_cell.angle_beta   90.00
_cell.angle_gamma   90.00
#
_symmetry.space_group_name_H-M   'P 1'
#
loop_
_entity.id
_entity.type
_entity.pdbx_description
1 polymer ?
#
loop_
_entity_poly.entity_id
_entity_poly.type
_entity_poly.pdbx_seq_one_letter_code
_entity_poly.pdbx_strand_id
1 'polypeptide(L)'
;MSNDSTGESPSTTTEPYMVAEPAPAAETNVAASNLMAALKTVHSAGLAVQTLSVSTIILSPTNRVCLNSCGLADVLALHPCSNMDAAQQSDLQAVGHVLSVILSSSADNYVAMQGQASVVLPGPGFSTDFKELFGYLNHRLTPVVAIDDVLRLAGSRVFSELDAARRESDLLCDNLKLELANGRLVRLVCKMNFITERSDNVVDPEWAETGDRYLIKLFRDYVFHSVSDSGKPVSSMAHVVGNLNKLDAGSPEKIMLMSRDEKSCLVVSYEEVKRCVEDAYQELVTPSQAWR
;
A
#
# COMPACT_ATOMS: atom_id res chain seq x y z
N MET A 1 -5.90 61.99 6.42
CA MET A 1 -6.80 61.76 5.27
C MET A 1 -5.91 61.81 4.03
N SER A 2 -4.96 60.88 3.87
CA SER A 2 -5.15 59.47 3.55
C SER A 2 -5.76 59.31 2.17
N ASN A 3 -4.93 58.95 1.18
CA ASN A 3 -5.19 57.79 0.33
C ASN A 3 -3.90 57.41 -0.40
N ASP A 4 -3.32 56.31 0.09
CA ASP A 4 -2.39 55.44 -0.62
C ASP A 4 -3.04 54.85 -1.87
N SER A 5 -2.29 54.80 -2.96
CA SER A 5 -2.58 53.91 -4.09
C SER A 5 -1.26 53.29 -4.56
N THR A 6 -0.76 52.33 -3.78
CA THR A 6 0.27 51.40 -4.22
C THR A 6 -0.40 50.24 -4.95
N GLY A 7 -0.30 50.25 -6.28
CA GLY A 7 -0.58 49.08 -7.10
C GLY A 7 0.56 48.08 -6.96
N GLU A 8 0.35 47.02 -6.19
CA GLU A 8 1.20 45.84 -6.21
C GLU A 8 0.96 45.06 -7.51
N SER A 9 1.98 45.01 -8.37
CA SER A 9 2.08 44.01 -9.43
C SER A 9 2.32 42.63 -8.78
N PRO A 10 1.64 41.56 -9.22
CA PRO A 10 1.88 40.23 -8.65
C PRO A 10 3.27 39.77 -9.08
N SER A 11 4.17 39.63 -8.11
CA SER A 11 5.41 38.91 -8.28
C SER A 11 5.06 37.47 -8.66
N THR A 12 5.25 37.12 -9.93
CA THR A 12 5.36 35.72 -10.34
C THR A 12 6.60 35.16 -9.69
N THR A 13 6.43 34.60 -8.49
CA THR A 13 7.36 33.66 -7.89
C THR A 13 7.33 32.43 -8.78
N THR A 14 8.17 32.41 -9.81
CA THR A 14 8.57 31.17 -10.46
C THR A 14 9.19 30.32 -9.36
N GLU A 15 8.45 29.31 -8.90
CA GLU A 15 9.00 28.28 -8.03
C GLU A 15 10.30 27.78 -8.67
N PRO A 16 11.42 27.73 -7.92
CA PRO A 16 12.63 27.17 -8.46
C PRO A 16 12.31 25.72 -8.81
N TYR A 17 12.44 25.40 -10.10
CA TYR A 17 12.38 24.03 -10.60
C TYR A 17 13.16 23.16 -9.62
N MET A 18 12.47 22.27 -8.89
CA MET A 18 13.14 21.40 -7.92
C MET A 18 14.24 20.68 -8.69
N VAL A 19 15.49 21.01 -8.39
CA VAL A 19 16.64 20.26 -8.90
C VAL A 19 16.47 18.87 -8.30
N ALA A 20 16.03 17.93 -9.14
CA ALA A 20 15.78 16.56 -8.70
C ALA A 20 17.03 16.07 -7.98
N GLU A 21 16.87 15.65 -6.72
CA GLU A 21 17.96 15.09 -5.93
C GLU A 21 18.54 13.88 -6.70
N PRO A 22 19.87 13.70 -6.72
CA PRO A 22 20.50 12.52 -7.30
C PRO A 22 19.78 11.24 -6.89
N ALA A 23 19.29 10.47 -7.85
CA ALA A 23 18.70 9.16 -7.55
C ALA A 23 19.72 8.31 -6.78
N PRO A 24 19.40 7.84 -5.56
CA PRO A 24 20.27 6.94 -4.81
C PRO A 24 20.68 5.73 -5.63
N ALA A 25 21.88 5.22 -5.40
CA ALA A 25 22.38 4.02 -6.09
C ALA A 25 21.41 2.84 -5.97
N ALA A 26 20.71 2.72 -4.83
CA ALA A 26 19.68 1.71 -4.61
C ALA A 26 18.50 1.84 -5.60
N GLU A 27 17.94 3.04 -5.79
CA GLU A 27 16.81 3.27 -6.70
C GLU A 27 17.20 3.03 -8.16
N THR A 28 18.40 3.46 -8.54
CA THR A 28 18.93 3.19 -9.89
C THR A 28 19.10 1.69 -10.13
N ASN A 29 19.52 0.93 -9.12
CA ASN A 29 19.64 -0.52 -9.19
C ASN A 29 18.28 -1.23 -9.31
N VAL A 30 17.26 -0.76 -8.58
CA VAL A 30 15.88 -1.26 -8.67
C VAL A 30 15.34 -1.01 -10.08
N ALA A 31 15.49 0.22 -10.60
CA ALA A 31 15.05 0.59 -11.93
C ALA A 31 15.70 -0.27 -13.02
N ALA A 32 17.02 -0.45 -12.96
CA ALA A 32 17.72 -1.35 -13.88
C ALA A 32 17.12 -2.77 -13.82
N SER A 33 16.95 -3.32 -12.62
CA SER A 33 16.48 -4.70 -12.42
C SER A 33 15.05 -4.91 -12.95
N ASN A 34 14.15 -3.96 -12.67
CA ASN A 34 12.76 -4.00 -13.10
C ASN A 34 12.64 -3.87 -14.64
N LEU A 35 13.40 -2.95 -15.25
CA LEU A 35 13.43 -2.77 -16.71
C LEU A 35 13.97 -4.02 -17.42
N MET A 36 15.05 -4.62 -16.91
CA MET A 36 15.62 -5.85 -17.46
C MET A 36 14.65 -7.03 -17.36
N ALA A 37 13.94 -7.18 -16.23
CA ALA A 37 12.93 -8.23 -16.06
C ALA A 37 11.75 -8.06 -17.04
N ALA A 38 11.32 -6.81 -17.27
CA ALA A 38 10.30 -6.49 -18.25
C ALA A 38 10.75 -6.84 -19.68
N LEU A 39 11.94 -6.39 -20.10
CA LEU A 39 12.49 -6.72 -21.42
C LEU A 39 12.68 -8.22 -21.62
N LYS A 40 13.14 -8.95 -20.59
CA LYS A 40 13.25 -10.42 -20.65
C LYS A 40 11.92 -11.05 -21.05
N THR A 41 10.84 -10.60 -20.43
CA THR A 41 9.49 -11.13 -20.68
C THR A 41 9.05 -10.85 -22.11
N VAL A 42 9.28 -9.63 -22.61
CA VAL A 42 8.92 -9.22 -23.98
C VAL A 42 9.76 -9.95 -25.03
N HIS A 43 11.08 -9.98 -24.86
CA HIS A 43 12.00 -10.61 -25.82
C HIS A 43 11.84 -12.12 -25.86
N SER A 44 11.55 -12.77 -24.72
CA SER A 44 11.24 -14.22 -24.66
C SER A 44 9.94 -14.58 -25.40
N ALA A 45 9.02 -13.62 -25.57
CA ALA A 45 7.83 -13.79 -26.39
C ALA A 45 8.07 -13.50 -27.89
N GLY A 46 9.31 -13.20 -28.29
CA GLY A 46 9.67 -12.84 -29.67
C GLY A 46 9.20 -11.45 -30.08
N LEU A 47 9.02 -10.54 -29.12
CA LEU A 47 8.56 -9.16 -29.33
C LEU A 47 9.65 -8.15 -28.95
N ALA A 48 9.42 -6.87 -29.25
CA ALA A 48 10.27 -5.74 -28.85
C ALA A 48 9.38 -4.55 -28.43
N VAL A 49 9.87 -3.73 -27.50
CA VAL A 49 9.14 -2.58 -26.96
C VAL A 49 9.17 -1.39 -27.91
N GLN A 50 10.32 -1.11 -28.52
CA GLN A 50 10.61 -0.07 -29.53
C GLN A 50 10.39 1.39 -29.09
N THR A 51 9.56 1.66 -28.09
CA THR A 51 9.24 3.03 -27.61
C THR A 51 9.93 3.38 -26.29
N LEU A 52 10.91 2.59 -25.85
CA LEU A 52 11.49 2.73 -24.51
C LEU A 52 12.24 4.07 -24.35
N SER A 53 11.76 4.92 -23.46
CA SER A 53 12.38 6.18 -23.07
C SER A 53 11.96 6.57 -21.64
N VAL A 54 12.55 7.63 -21.08
CA VAL A 54 12.22 8.09 -19.72
C VAL A 54 10.73 8.47 -19.60
N SER A 55 10.11 9.02 -20.66
CA SER A 55 8.69 9.41 -20.66
C SER A 55 7.74 8.22 -20.76
N THR A 56 8.22 7.06 -21.18
CA THR A 56 7.42 5.82 -21.26
C THR A 56 7.65 4.91 -20.05
N ILE A 57 8.26 5.42 -18.98
CA ILE A 57 8.49 4.69 -17.74
C ILE A 57 7.63 5.32 -16.65
N ILE A 58 6.87 4.48 -15.94
CA ILE A 58 6.02 4.89 -14.82
C ILE A 58 6.63 4.35 -13.53
N LEU A 59 6.73 5.24 -12.53
CA LEU A 59 7.13 4.87 -11.18
C LEU A 59 5.88 4.68 -10.32
N SER A 60 5.77 3.49 -9.73
CA SER A 60 4.79 3.20 -8.68
C SER A 60 5.26 3.85 -7.35
N PRO A 61 4.32 4.21 -6.44
CA PRO A 61 4.66 4.67 -5.09
C PRO A 61 5.56 3.70 -4.29
N THR A 62 5.58 2.42 -4.67
CA THR A 62 6.37 1.36 -4.03
C THR A 62 7.74 1.14 -4.68
N ASN A 63 8.27 2.17 -5.36
CA ASN A 63 9.54 2.12 -6.09
C ASN A 63 9.60 1.05 -7.21
N ARG A 64 8.43 0.57 -7.66
CA ARG A 64 8.31 -0.36 -8.77
C ARG A 64 8.31 0.39 -10.09
N VAL A 65 9.11 -0.07 -11.03
CA VAL A 65 9.24 0.54 -12.36
C VAL A 65 8.45 -0.25 -13.39
N CYS A 66 7.54 0.43 -14.09
CA CYS A 66 6.68 -0.17 -15.10
C CYS A 66 6.91 0.47 -16.48
N LEU A 67 6.86 -0.36 -17.52
CA LEU A 67 6.85 0.12 -18.90
C LEU A 67 5.44 0.56 -19.30
N ASN A 68 5.32 1.76 -19.86
CA ASN A 68 4.10 2.27 -20.47
C ASN A 68 4.17 2.14 -21.99
N SER A 69 3.00 2.18 -22.62
CA SER A 69 2.86 2.27 -24.09
C SER A 69 3.50 1.11 -24.87
N CYS A 70 3.70 -0.06 -24.26
CA CYS A 70 4.14 -1.26 -24.97
C CYS A 70 3.14 -1.62 -26.07
N GLY A 71 3.64 -1.94 -27.27
CA GLY A 71 2.81 -2.27 -28.45
C GLY A 71 2.26 -1.06 -29.20
N LEU A 72 2.44 0.17 -28.72
CA LEU A 72 2.00 1.36 -29.45
C LEU A 72 2.73 1.50 -30.80
N ALA A 73 4.05 1.27 -30.81
CA ALA A 73 4.83 1.27 -32.06
C ALA A 73 4.34 0.19 -33.04
N ASP A 74 4.00 -1.00 -32.55
CA ASP A 74 3.53 -2.10 -33.39
C ASP A 74 2.17 -1.81 -34.03
N VAL A 75 1.28 -1.12 -33.31
CA VAL A 75 -0.03 -0.70 -33.83
C VAL A 75 0.10 0.45 -34.83
N LEU A 76 1.02 1.39 -34.59
CA LEU A 76 1.22 2.56 -35.46
C LEU A 76 2.07 2.23 -36.70
N ALA A 77 2.91 1.21 -36.63
CA ALA A 77 3.70 0.77 -37.76
C ALA A 77 2.80 0.10 -38.81
N LEU A 78 2.72 0.70 -39.99
CA LEU A 78 1.94 0.17 -41.12
C LEU A 78 2.45 -1.21 -41.60
N HIS A 79 3.69 -1.56 -41.26
CA HIS A 79 4.35 -2.81 -41.59
C HIS A 79 5.04 -3.41 -40.36
N PRO A 80 5.00 -4.74 -40.18
CA PRO A 80 5.67 -5.41 -39.07
C PRO A 80 7.17 -5.15 -39.12
N CYS A 81 7.79 -5.07 -37.94
CA CYS A 81 9.23 -4.89 -37.82
C CYS A 81 9.97 -6.02 -38.56
N SER A 82 10.74 -5.65 -39.58
CA SER A 82 11.41 -6.61 -40.47
C SER A 82 12.61 -7.29 -39.81
N ASN A 83 13.14 -6.75 -38.72
CA ASN A 83 14.29 -7.29 -38.01
C ASN A 83 14.08 -7.21 -36.49
N MET A 84 13.53 -8.28 -35.92
CA MET A 84 13.24 -8.36 -34.49
C MET A 84 14.53 -8.27 -33.65
N ASP A 85 15.62 -8.91 -34.08
CA ASP A 85 16.88 -8.89 -33.34
C ASP A 85 17.44 -7.47 -33.22
N ALA A 86 17.34 -6.67 -34.29
CA ALA A 86 17.74 -5.26 -34.26
C ALA A 86 16.83 -4.42 -33.34
N ALA A 87 15.52 -4.69 -33.33
CA ALA A 87 14.59 -4.01 -32.43
C ALA A 87 14.85 -4.35 -30.96
N GLN A 88 15.12 -5.62 -30.64
CA GLN A 88 15.49 -6.07 -29.29
C GLN A 88 16.83 -5.47 -28.85
N GLN A 89 17.81 -5.38 -29.74
CA GLN A 89 19.08 -4.72 -29.46
C GLN A 89 18.90 -3.21 -29.19
N SER A 90 18.00 -2.56 -29.93
CA SER A 90 17.63 -1.16 -29.69
C SER A 90 16.96 -0.97 -28.33
N ASP A 91 16.12 -1.90 -27.88
CA ASP A 91 15.51 -1.84 -26.54
C ASP A 91 16.57 -1.89 -25.43
N LEU A 92 17.55 -2.79 -25.54
CA LEU A 92 18.65 -2.93 -24.58
C LEU A 92 19.48 -1.65 -24.52
N GLN A 93 19.76 -1.05 -25.68
CA GLN A 93 20.46 0.23 -25.75
C GLN A 93 19.63 1.37 -25.13
N ALA A 94 18.32 1.38 -25.35
CA ALA A 94 17.41 2.35 -24.74
C ALA A 94 17.40 2.26 -23.21
N VAL A 95 17.53 1.07 -22.61
CA VAL A 95 17.75 0.92 -21.15
C VAL A 95 19.06 1.60 -20.73
N GLY A 96 20.15 1.39 -21.47
CA GLY A 96 21.43 2.05 -21.22
C GLY A 96 21.33 3.58 -21.24
N HIS A 97 20.56 4.13 -22.19
CA HIS A 97 20.27 5.56 -22.28
C HIS A 97 19.42 6.06 -21.11
N VAL A 98 18.36 5.34 -20.72
CA VAL A 98 17.54 5.66 -19.54
C VAL A 98 18.40 5.71 -18.28
N LEU A 99 19.25 4.69 -18.05
CA LEU A 99 20.16 4.66 -16.90
C LEU A 99 21.17 5.81 -16.96
N SER A 100 21.64 6.18 -18.14
CA SER A 100 22.53 7.34 -18.32
C SER A 100 21.84 8.65 -17.93
N VAL A 101 20.56 8.81 -18.27
CA VAL A 101 19.78 10.00 -17.86
C VAL A 101 19.60 10.02 -16.34
N ILE A 102 19.24 8.88 -15.71
CA ILE A 102 19.09 8.78 -14.25
C ILE A 102 20.42 9.09 -13.53
N LEU A 103 21.54 8.61 -14.07
CA LEU A 103 22.87 8.89 -13.51
C LEU A 103 23.34 10.32 -13.76
N SER A 104 22.88 10.98 -14.83
CA SER A 104 23.26 12.37 -15.15
C SER A 104 22.72 13.38 -14.14
N SER A 105 21.63 13.07 -13.43
CA SER A 105 21.13 13.85 -12.29
C SER A 105 21.98 13.70 -11.02
N SER A 106 23.02 12.85 -11.01
CA SER A 106 23.94 12.76 -9.88
C SER A 106 24.89 13.95 -9.81
N ALA A 107 25.11 14.48 -8.59
CA ALA A 107 25.98 15.63 -8.36
C ALA A 107 27.41 15.44 -8.92
N ASP A 108 27.95 14.20 -8.82
CA ASP A 108 29.27 13.83 -9.35
C ASP A 108 29.33 13.97 -10.88
N ASN A 109 28.25 13.59 -11.57
CA ASN A 109 28.15 13.65 -13.03
C ASN A 109 27.83 15.07 -13.53
N TYR A 110 27.09 15.87 -12.73
CA TYR A 110 26.80 17.26 -13.05
C TYR A 110 28.08 18.11 -13.13
N VAL A 111 29.02 17.91 -12.19
CA VAL A 111 30.32 18.60 -12.17
C VAL A 111 31.21 18.13 -13.33
N ALA A 112 31.23 16.84 -13.63
CA ALA A 112 32.01 16.29 -14.75
C ALA A 112 31.52 16.80 -16.13
N MET A 113 30.22 17.04 -16.31
CA MET A 113 29.64 17.55 -17.57
C MET A 113 30.04 19.00 -17.91
N GLN A 114 30.42 19.82 -16.92
CA GLN A 114 30.83 21.21 -17.20
C GLN A 114 32.26 21.33 -17.76
N GLY A 115 33.07 20.26 -17.73
CA GLY A 115 34.50 20.33 -18.04
C GLY A 115 34.97 19.69 -19.36
N GLN A 116 34.33 18.62 -19.85
CA GLN A 116 34.73 17.86 -21.05
C GLN A 116 33.55 17.12 -21.71
N ALA A 117 33.78 16.55 -22.90
CA ALA A 117 32.80 15.73 -23.63
C ALA A 117 32.20 14.66 -22.71
N SER A 118 30.94 14.86 -22.35
CA SER A 118 30.25 14.20 -21.25
C SER A 118 30.16 12.69 -21.45
N VAL A 119 30.93 11.97 -20.64
CA VAL A 119 30.83 10.52 -20.49
C VAL A 119 30.19 10.27 -19.13
N VAL A 120 28.87 10.04 -19.09
CA VAL A 120 28.19 9.62 -17.87
C VAL A 120 28.69 8.22 -17.48
N LEU A 121 29.15 8.09 -16.24
CA LEU A 121 29.61 6.83 -15.66
C LEU A 121 28.99 6.63 -14.28
N PRO A 122 28.75 5.37 -13.85
CA PRO A 122 28.35 5.10 -12.48
C PRO A 122 29.48 5.47 -11.51
N GLY A 123 29.15 6.26 -10.48
CA GLY A 123 30.09 6.69 -9.45
C GLY A 123 30.66 5.55 -8.58
N PRO A 124 31.49 5.89 -7.58
CA PRO A 124 32.12 4.90 -6.70
C PRO A 124 31.11 4.08 -5.88
N GLY A 125 29.92 4.61 -5.59
CA GLY A 125 28.85 3.93 -4.84
C GLY A 125 28.16 2.76 -5.57
N PHE A 126 28.47 2.52 -6.85
CA PHE A 126 27.91 1.41 -7.62
C PHE A 126 28.84 0.20 -7.62
N SER A 127 28.25 -1.00 -7.54
CA SER A 127 28.98 -2.27 -7.60
C SER A 127 29.69 -2.45 -8.94
N THR A 128 30.73 -3.28 -8.96
CA THR A 128 31.46 -3.68 -10.19
C THR A 128 30.50 -4.26 -11.23
N ASP A 129 29.61 -5.15 -10.80
CA ASP A 129 28.63 -5.80 -11.67
C ASP A 129 27.69 -4.79 -12.34
N PHE A 130 27.34 -3.69 -11.64
CA PHE A 130 26.55 -2.61 -12.26
C PHE A 130 27.32 -1.87 -13.32
N LYS A 131 28.59 -1.57 -13.06
CA LYS A 131 29.45 -0.84 -13.98
C LYS A 131 29.67 -1.66 -15.25
N GLU A 132 29.85 -2.96 -15.11
CA GLU A 132 29.88 -3.90 -16.23
C GLU A 132 28.54 -3.89 -16.98
N LEU A 133 27.42 -4.15 -16.30
CA LEU A 133 26.08 -4.11 -16.89
C LEU A 133 25.83 -2.80 -17.67
N PHE A 134 26.14 -1.66 -17.08
CA PHE A 134 26.01 -0.34 -17.69
C PHE A 134 26.88 -0.22 -18.95
N GLY A 135 28.10 -0.76 -18.92
CA GLY A 135 28.99 -0.81 -20.08
C GLY A 135 28.46 -1.70 -21.21
N TYR A 136 27.86 -2.85 -20.87
CA TYR A 136 27.19 -3.73 -21.85
C TYR A 136 26.01 -3.02 -22.51
N LEU A 137 25.09 -2.44 -21.72
CA LEU A 137 23.89 -1.78 -22.23
C LEU A 137 24.19 -0.55 -23.11
N ASN A 138 25.31 0.13 -22.90
CA ASN A 138 25.71 1.31 -23.68
C ASN A 138 26.71 0.99 -24.82
N HIS A 139 26.83 -0.29 -25.22
CA HIS A 139 27.76 -0.77 -26.26
C HIS A 139 29.23 -0.38 -26.06
N ARG A 140 29.64 -0.14 -24.81
CA ARG A 140 31.03 0.23 -24.49
C ARG A 140 31.94 -0.98 -24.35
N LEU A 141 31.37 -2.12 -23.98
CA LEU A 141 32.10 -3.37 -23.78
C LEU A 141 31.91 -4.38 -24.93
N THR A 142 30.77 -4.32 -25.62
CA THR A 142 30.44 -5.21 -26.74
C THR A 142 29.43 -4.51 -27.68
N PRO A 143 29.52 -4.72 -29.01
CA PRO A 143 28.53 -4.19 -29.96
C PRO A 143 27.21 -4.97 -29.94
N VAL A 144 27.20 -6.21 -29.46
CA VAL A 144 26.01 -7.08 -29.40
C VAL A 144 25.77 -7.49 -27.96
N VAL A 145 24.53 -7.31 -27.49
CA VAL A 145 24.14 -7.55 -26.10
C VAL A 145 23.13 -8.68 -26.07
N ALA A 146 23.50 -9.82 -25.48
CA ALA A 146 22.54 -10.88 -25.24
C ALA A 146 21.80 -10.62 -23.93
N ILE A 147 20.48 -10.83 -23.92
CA ILE A 147 19.68 -10.66 -22.72
C ILE A 147 20.09 -11.62 -21.58
N ASP A 148 20.60 -12.79 -21.92
CA ASP A 148 21.11 -13.76 -20.95
C ASP A 148 22.40 -13.28 -20.25
N ASP A 149 23.27 -12.55 -20.95
CA ASP A 149 24.46 -11.92 -20.35
C ASP A 149 24.04 -10.84 -19.34
N VAL A 150 23.07 -10.02 -19.74
CA VAL A 150 22.47 -8.96 -18.90
C VAL A 150 21.88 -9.56 -17.62
N LEU A 151 21.14 -10.66 -17.72
CA LEU A 151 20.56 -11.35 -16.57
C LEU A 151 21.60 -11.99 -15.66
N ARG A 152 22.70 -12.51 -16.22
CA ARG A 152 23.81 -13.04 -15.44
C ARG A 152 24.45 -11.96 -14.57
N LEU A 153 24.70 -10.79 -15.15
CA LEU A 153 25.25 -9.62 -14.44
C LEU A 153 24.26 -9.04 -13.42
N ALA A 154 22.96 -9.19 -13.65
CA ALA A 154 21.91 -8.77 -12.73
C ALA A 154 21.60 -9.78 -11.62
N GLY A 155 22.14 -11.01 -11.67
CA GLY A 155 21.65 -12.16 -10.91
C GLY A 155 21.62 -11.96 -9.39
N SER A 156 22.66 -11.36 -8.80
CA SER A 156 22.72 -11.08 -7.35
C SER A 156 21.64 -10.09 -6.90
N ARG A 157 21.25 -9.15 -7.77
CA ARG A 157 20.25 -8.10 -7.50
C ARG A 157 18.83 -8.64 -7.57
N VAL A 158 18.58 -9.59 -8.47
CA VAL A 158 17.26 -10.24 -8.59
C VAL A 158 16.83 -10.85 -7.26
N PHE A 159 17.76 -11.43 -6.48
CA PHE A 159 17.45 -11.96 -5.16
C PHE A 159 17.08 -10.87 -4.14
N SER A 160 17.77 -9.73 -4.15
CA SER A 160 17.43 -8.59 -3.30
C SER A 160 16.06 -8.00 -3.63
N GLU A 161 15.73 -7.87 -4.91
CA GLU A 161 14.41 -7.41 -5.35
C GLU A 161 13.31 -8.42 -5.01
N LEU A 162 13.58 -9.72 -5.15
CA LEU A 162 12.64 -10.78 -4.78
C LEU A 162 12.37 -10.76 -3.26
N ASP A 163 13.40 -10.59 -2.45
CA ASP A 163 13.26 -10.47 -1.00
C ASP A 163 12.49 -9.21 -0.60
N ALA A 164 12.77 -8.07 -1.24
CA ALA A 164 12.02 -6.83 -1.03
C ALA A 164 10.53 -6.98 -1.39
N ALA A 165 10.22 -7.60 -2.52
CA ALA A 165 8.86 -7.88 -2.95
C ALA A 165 8.12 -8.83 -1.99
N ARG A 166 8.82 -9.83 -1.43
CA ARG A 166 8.25 -10.72 -0.41
C ARG A 166 7.95 -9.98 0.90
N ARG A 167 8.88 -9.15 1.38
CA ARG A 167 8.66 -8.32 2.58
C ARG A 167 7.49 -7.36 2.43
N GLU A 168 7.34 -6.74 1.25
CA GLU A 168 6.18 -5.92 0.94
C GLU A 168 4.88 -6.75 0.96
N SER A 169 4.90 -7.94 0.37
CA SER A 169 3.76 -8.86 0.40
C SER A 169 3.37 -9.29 1.83
N ASP A 170 4.35 -9.55 2.70
CA ASP A 170 4.10 -9.91 4.10
C ASP A 170 3.49 -8.72 4.86
N LEU A 171 4.01 -7.51 4.64
CA LEU A 171 3.45 -6.27 5.22
C LEU A 171 2.00 -6.04 4.79
N LEU A 172 1.70 -6.22 3.49
CA LEU A 172 0.33 -6.11 2.98
C LEU A 172 -0.59 -7.17 3.60
N CYS A 173 -0.12 -8.41 3.72
CA CYS A 173 -0.87 -9.48 4.37
C CYS A 173 -1.16 -9.15 5.84
N ASP A 174 -0.19 -8.60 6.58
CA ASP A 174 -0.38 -8.26 7.98
C ASP A 174 -1.35 -7.09 8.16
N ASN A 175 -1.25 -6.05 7.33
CA ASN A 175 -2.22 -4.96 7.32
C ASN A 175 -3.63 -5.43 6.95
N LEU A 176 -3.75 -6.33 5.96
CA LEU A 176 -5.04 -6.88 5.54
C LEU A 176 -5.69 -7.72 6.66
N LYS A 177 -4.91 -8.47 7.44
CA LYS A 177 -5.42 -9.21 8.61
C LYS A 177 -6.03 -8.27 9.65
N LEU A 178 -5.38 -7.11 9.90
CA LEU A 178 -5.89 -6.09 10.82
C LEU A 178 -7.20 -5.48 10.31
N GLU A 179 -7.27 -5.14 9.02
CA GLU A 179 -8.50 -4.60 8.42
C GLU A 179 -9.66 -5.61 8.40
N LEU A 180 -9.36 -6.89 8.17
CA LEU A 180 -10.36 -7.95 8.29
C LEU A 180 -10.90 -8.06 9.72
N ALA A 181 -10.02 -7.98 10.73
CA ALA A 181 -10.41 -7.95 12.14
C ALA A 181 -11.29 -6.73 12.44
N ASN A 182 -10.88 -5.53 12.01
CA ASN A 182 -11.67 -4.30 12.14
C ASN A 182 -13.07 -4.47 11.54
N GLY A 183 -13.18 -5.05 10.34
CA GLY A 183 -14.46 -5.33 9.70
C GLY A 183 -15.37 -6.26 10.52
N ARG A 184 -14.81 -7.27 11.20
CA ARG A 184 -15.58 -8.14 12.11
C ARG A 184 -16.07 -7.38 13.34
N LEU A 185 -15.21 -6.58 13.96
CA LEU A 185 -15.55 -5.79 15.14
C LEU A 185 -16.62 -4.74 14.83
N VAL A 186 -16.53 -4.05 13.68
CA VAL A 186 -17.54 -3.08 13.23
C VAL A 186 -18.91 -3.76 13.10
N ARG A 187 -18.99 -4.92 12.45
CA ARG A 187 -20.26 -5.67 12.33
C ARG A 187 -20.82 -6.06 13.70
N LEU A 188 -19.97 -6.50 14.62
CA LEU A 188 -20.37 -6.86 15.97
C LEU A 188 -20.92 -5.66 16.76
N VAL A 189 -20.22 -4.52 16.70
CA VAL A 189 -20.68 -3.26 17.32
C VAL A 189 -22.00 -2.82 16.71
N CYS A 190 -22.18 -2.90 15.39
CA CYS A 190 -23.45 -2.60 14.73
C CYS A 190 -24.58 -3.51 15.25
N LYS A 191 -24.35 -4.83 15.35
CA LYS A 191 -25.34 -5.77 15.91
C LYS A 191 -25.76 -5.36 17.32
N MET A 192 -24.80 -5.08 18.20
CA MET A 192 -25.10 -4.62 19.56
C MET A 192 -25.93 -3.33 19.55
N ASN A 193 -25.58 -2.35 18.71
CA ASN A 193 -26.31 -1.08 18.62
C ASN A 193 -27.73 -1.23 18.06
N PHE A 194 -27.99 -2.20 17.18
CA PHE A 194 -29.36 -2.49 16.73
C PHE A 194 -30.26 -3.06 17.83
N ILE A 195 -29.66 -3.73 18.83
CA ILE A 195 -30.35 -4.40 19.94
C ILE A 195 -30.54 -3.44 21.11
N THR A 196 -29.48 -2.75 21.54
CA THR A 196 -29.50 -1.92 22.75
C THR A 196 -30.32 -0.64 22.57
N GLU A 197 -31.02 -0.20 23.63
CA GLU A 197 -31.77 1.07 23.68
C GLU A 197 -32.91 1.18 22.66
N ARG A 198 -33.37 0.06 22.09
CA ARG A 198 -34.47 0.03 21.12
C ARG A 198 -35.81 0.25 21.83
N SER A 199 -36.46 1.39 21.57
CA SER A 199 -37.73 1.80 22.19
C SER A 199 -39.00 1.40 21.41
N ASP A 200 -38.85 0.91 20.18
CA ASP A 200 -39.94 0.97 19.19
C ASP A 200 -40.79 -0.31 19.09
N ASN A 201 -40.65 -1.25 20.02
CA ASN A 201 -41.52 -2.43 20.03
C ASN A 201 -42.88 -2.08 20.64
N VAL A 202 -43.88 -1.85 19.77
CA VAL A 202 -45.29 -1.58 20.13
C VAL A 202 -45.86 -2.64 21.09
N VAL A 203 -45.32 -3.87 21.04
CA VAL A 203 -45.75 -5.02 21.84
C VAL A 203 -45.06 -5.10 23.20
N ASP A 204 -43.81 -4.63 23.32
CA ASP A 204 -43.04 -4.68 24.56
C ASP A 204 -42.05 -3.49 24.62
N PRO A 205 -42.44 -2.39 25.29
CA PRO A 205 -41.59 -1.22 25.48
C PRO A 205 -40.29 -1.51 26.25
N GLU A 206 -40.21 -2.62 27.00
CA GLU A 206 -39.06 -3.03 27.79
C GLU A 206 -38.25 -4.14 27.11
N TRP A 207 -38.50 -4.42 25.83
CA TRP A 207 -37.84 -5.50 25.09
C TRP A 207 -36.30 -5.43 25.16
N ALA A 208 -35.72 -4.23 25.12
CA ALA A 208 -34.27 -4.04 25.22
C ALA A 208 -33.72 -4.14 26.66
N GLU A 209 -34.58 -4.15 27.68
CA GLU A 209 -34.23 -4.09 29.11
C GLU A 209 -34.38 -5.44 29.84
N THR A 210 -34.75 -6.53 29.15
CA THR A 210 -35.01 -7.83 29.77
C THR A 210 -34.12 -8.96 29.22
N GLY A 211 -33.88 -9.97 30.07
CA GLY A 211 -33.20 -11.22 29.72
C GLY A 211 -31.84 -11.03 29.05
N ASP A 212 -31.64 -11.71 27.92
CA ASP A 212 -30.39 -11.65 27.14
C ASP A 212 -30.05 -10.24 26.64
N ARG A 213 -31.04 -9.37 26.38
CA ARG A 213 -30.81 -8.00 25.90
C ARG A 213 -30.20 -7.14 27.01
N TYR A 214 -30.67 -7.32 28.24
CA TYR A 214 -30.09 -6.69 29.41
C TYR A 214 -28.62 -7.10 29.62
N LEU A 215 -28.28 -8.37 29.38
CA LEU A 215 -26.90 -8.84 29.46
C LEU A 215 -26.00 -8.12 28.43
N ILE A 216 -26.48 -7.93 27.20
CA ILE A 216 -25.78 -7.19 26.14
C ILE A 216 -25.58 -5.73 26.54
N LYS A 217 -26.58 -5.10 27.18
CA LYS A 217 -26.49 -3.73 27.70
C LYS A 217 -25.41 -3.60 28.78
N LEU A 218 -25.36 -4.52 29.73
CA LEU A 218 -24.30 -4.52 30.75
C LEU A 218 -22.92 -4.76 30.13
N PHE A 219 -22.80 -5.62 29.12
CA PHE A 219 -21.55 -5.80 28.40
C PHE A 219 -21.11 -4.54 27.66
N ARG A 220 -22.04 -3.82 27.02
CA ARG A 220 -21.77 -2.51 26.42
C ARG A 220 -21.22 -1.53 27.46
N ASP A 221 -21.86 -1.43 28.62
CA ASP A 221 -21.39 -0.54 29.70
C ASP A 221 -19.99 -0.97 30.20
N TYR A 222 -19.74 -2.27 30.36
CA TYR A 222 -18.42 -2.80 30.72
C TYR A 222 -17.32 -2.40 29.72
N VAL A 223 -17.61 -2.45 28.41
CA VAL A 223 -16.62 -2.14 27.38
C VAL A 223 -16.45 -0.63 27.15
N PHE A 224 -17.54 0.14 27.09
CA PHE A 224 -17.52 1.53 26.62
C PHE A 224 -17.70 2.57 27.73
N HIS A 225 -18.17 2.18 28.92
CA HIS A 225 -18.39 3.07 30.06
C HIS A 225 -17.53 2.67 31.28
N SER A 226 -16.34 2.09 31.02
CA SER A 226 -15.34 1.81 32.06
C SER A 226 -14.90 3.11 32.77
N VAL A 227 -14.74 3.03 34.08
CA VAL A 227 -14.20 4.12 34.92
C VAL A 227 -12.94 3.66 35.66
N SER A 228 -12.01 4.59 35.93
CA SER A 228 -10.81 4.34 36.74
C SER A 228 -11.15 4.32 38.23
N ASP A 229 -10.19 3.91 39.06
CA ASP A 229 -10.30 3.98 40.53
C ASP A 229 -10.59 5.39 41.07
N SER A 230 -10.29 6.42 40.28
CA SER A 230 -10.60 7.83 40.57
C SER A 230 -11.97 8.29 40.04
N GLY A 231 -12.79 7.38 39.53
CA GLY A 231 -14.12 7.65 38.97
C GLY A 231 -14.12 8.37 37.63
N LYS A 232 -12.95 8.46 36.94
CA LYS A 232 -12.85 9.13 35.64
C LYS A 232 -13.12 8.15 34.50
N PRO A 233 -13.76 8.57 33.40
CA PRO A 233 -14.01 7.70 32.25
C PRO A 233 -12.69 7.23 31.62
N VAL A 234 -12.62 5.94 31.26
CA VAL A 234 -11.45 5.30 30.64
C VAL A 234 -11.74 5.06 29.15
N SER A 235 -11.17 5.89 28.29
CA SER A 235 -11.30 5.79 26.83
C SER A 235 -10.12 5.05 26.19
N SER A 236 -9.93 3.77 26.55
CA SER A 236 -8.83 2.94 26.03
C SER A 236 -9.27 2.07 24.84
N MET A 237 -8.71 2.33 23.65
CA MET A 237 -9.00 1.50 22.48
C MET A 237 -8.47 0.06 22.62
N ALA A 238 -7.36 -0.13 23.35
CA ALA A 238 -6.83 -1.47 23.62
C ALA A 238 -7.81 -2.31 24.46
N HIS A 239 -8.49 -1.68 25.42
CA HIS A 239 -9.57 -2.34 26.18
C HIS A 239 -10.73 -2.71 25.25
N VAL A 240 -11.23 -1.75 24.47
CA VAL A 240 -12.37 -1.98 23.56
C VAL A 240 -12.07 -3.10 22.57
N VAL A 241 -10.96 -3.01 21.84
CA VAL A 241 -10.55 -4.00 20.83
C VAL A 241 -10.27 -5.36 21.47
N GLY A 242 -9.64 -5.40 22.65
CA GLY A 242 -9.38 -6.65 23.37
C GLY A 242 -10.65 -7.38 23.75
N ASN A 243 -11.62 -6.67 24.33
CA ASN A 243 -12.90 -7.25 24.75
C ASN A 243 -13.77 -7.67 23.56
N LEU A 244 -13.83 -6.84 22.51
CA LEU A 244 -14.60 -7.18 21.32
C LEU A 244 -13.98 -8.36 20.56
N ASN A 245 -12.66 -8.50 20.50
CA ASN A 245 -12.02 -9.68 19.93
C ASN A 245 -12.35 -10.96 20.72
N LYS A 246 -12.35 -10.89 22.06
CA LYS A 246 -12.75 -12.03 22.92
C LYS A 246 -14.22 -12.39 22.72
N LEU A 247 -15.10 -11.39 22.58
CA LEU A 247 -16.51 -11.57 22.27
C LEU A 247 -16.70 -12.23 20.89
N ASP A 248 -16.06 -11.69 19.86
CA ASP A 248 -16.13 -12.17 18.49
C ASP A 248 -15.54 -13.58 18.34
N ALA A 249 -14.48 -13.92 19.10
CA ALA A 249 -13.96 -15.28 19.20
C ALA A 249 -14.88 -16.25 19.96
N GLY A 250 -15.73 -15.76 20.86
CA GLY A 250 -16.50 -16.60 21.78
C GLY A 250 -15.60 -17.24 22.85
N SER A 251 -14.76 -16.43 23.51
CA SER A 251 -13.84 -16.93 24.53
C SER A 251 -14.58 -17.54 25.75
N PRO A 252 -14.09 -18.64 26.34
CA PRO A 252 -14.63 -19.19 27.58
C PRO A 252 -14.23 -18.37 28.82
N GLU A 253 -13.38 -17.35 28.65
CA GLU A 253 -13.00 -16.41 29.72
C GLU A 253 -14.25 -15.75 30.32
N LYS A 254 -14.31 -15.68 31.64
CA LYS A 254 -15.42 -15.07 32.38
C LYS A 254 -15.10 -13.66 32.81
N ILE A 255 -16.08 -12.77 32.67
CA ILE A 255 -16.07 -11.39 33.14
C ILE A 255 -17.22 -11.16 34.12
N MET A 256 -17.05 -10.17 34.98
CA MET A 256 -18.10 -9.71 35.88
C MET A 256 -18.75 -8.45 35.31
N LEU A 257 -20.03 -8.53 35.04
CA LEU A 257 -20.86 -7.42 34.57
C LEU A 257 -21.67 -6.88 35.75
N MET A 258 -21.69 -5.56 35.93
CA MET A 258 -22.34 -4.90 37.06
C MET A 258 -23.39 -3.91 36.57
N SER A 259 -24.55 -3.87 37.22
CA SER A 259 -25.58 -2.86 36.98
C SER A 259 -25.08 -1.47 37.40
N ARG A 260 -25.64 -0.42 36.79
CA ARG A 260 -25.25 0.98 37.08
C ARG A 260 -25.50 1.41 38.52
N ASP A 261 -26.45 0.78 39.19
CA ASP A 261 -26.74 1.01 40.60
C ASP A 261 -25.90 0.13 41.55
N GLU A 262 -24.99 -0.66 40.99
CA GLU A 262 -24.06 -1.57 41.69
C GLU A 262 -24.75 -2.66 42.52
N LYS A 263 -26.06 -2.86 42.35
CA LYS A 263 -26.83 -3.85 43.13
C LYS A 263 -26.82 -5.24 42.55
N SER A 264 -26.56 -5.37 41.24
CA SER A 264 -26.59 -6.65 40.53
C SER A 264 -25.25 -6.92 39.86
N CYS A 265 -24.70 -8.11 40.11
CA CYS A 265 -23.47 -8.60 39.47
C CYS A 265 -23.75 -9.93 38.78
N LEU A 266 -23.34 -10.07 37.52
CA LEU A 266 -23.46 -11.29 36.74
C LEU A 266 -22.06 -11.72 36.30
N VAL A 267 -21.73 -12.99 36.51
CA VAL A 267 -20.49 -13.58 36.00
C VAL A 267 -20.83 -14.41 34.77
N VAL A 268 -20.35 -13.96 33.61
CA VAL A 268 -20.65 -14.56 32.30
C VAL A 268 -19.39 -14.71 31.46
N SER A 269 -19.38 -15.70 30.58
CA SER A 269 -18.33 -15.87 29.57
C SER A 269 -18.59 -15.03 28.32
N TYR A 270 -17.54 -14.72 27.56
CA TYR A 270 -17.71 -14.07 26.26
C TYR A 270 -18.50 -14.94 25.28
N GLU A 271 -18.38 -16.27 25.36
CA GLU A 271 -19.19 -17.21 24.57
C GLU A 271 -20.70 -17.03 24.83
N GLU A 272 -21.10 -16.94 26.11
CA GLU A 272 -22.51 -16.70 26.49
C GLU A 272 -23.01 -15.35 25.96
N VAL A 273 -22.23 -14.28 26.15
CA VAL A 273 -22.59 -12.94 25.63
C VAL A 273 -22.69 -12.95 24.10
N LYS A 274 -21.79 -13.65 23.41
CA LYS A 274 -21.83 -13.78 21.94
C LYS A 274 -23.11 -14.45 21.48
N ARG A 275 -23.52 -15.54 22.15
CA ARG A 275 -24.78 -16.23 21.87
C ARG A 275 -25.97 -15.29 22.04
N CYS A 276 -26.04 -14.56 23.15
CA CYS A 276 -27.09 -13.57 23.39
C CYS A 276 -27.16 -12.51 22.27
N VAL A 277 -26.01 -11.98 21.82
CA VAL A 277 -25.95 -11.00 20.70
C VAL A 277 -26.46 -11.62 19.40
N GLU A 278 -26.06 -12.85 19.08
CA GLU A 278 -26.50 -13.49 17.84
C GLU A 278 -27.99 -13.80 17.87
N ASP A 279 -28.49 -14.41 18.95
CA ASP A 279 -29.90 -14.78 19.09
C ASP A 279 -30.82 -13.56 19.04
N ALA A 280 -30.49 -12.50 19.79
CA ALA A 280 -31.25 -11.24 19.77
C ALA A 280 -31.19 -10.53 18.41
N TYR A 281 -30.06 -10.61 17.69
CA TYR A 281 -29.97 -10.07 16.33
C TYR A 281 -30.79 -10.88 15.33
N GLN A 282 -30.79 -12.22 15.44
CA GLN A 282 -31.58 -13.09 14.56
C GLN A 282 -33.08 -12.90 14.74
N GLU A 283 -33.56 -12.59 15.95
CA GLU A 283 -34.94 -12.21 16.17
C GLU A 283 -35.34 -10.93 15.41
N LEU A 284 -34.42 -9.97 15.27
CA LEU A 284 -34.65 -8.72 14.53
C LEU A 284 -34.62 -8.94 13.00
N VAL A 285 -33.75 -9.82 12.52
CA VAL A 285 -33.59 -10.11 11.09
C VAL A 285 -34.68 -11.04 10.57
N THR A 286 -35.13 -11.99 11.40
CA THR A 286 -36.26 -12.85 11.06
C THR A 286 -37.49 -11.96 10.95
N PRO A 287 -38.18 -11.91 9.79
CA PRO A 287 -39.35 -11.06 9.65
C PRO A 287 -40.40 -11.48 10.66
N SER A 288 -40.52 -10.69 11.73
CA SER A 288 -41.70 -10.71 12.57
C SER A 288 -42.89 -10.51 11.63
N GLN A 289 -43.86 -11.44 11.65
CA GLN A 289 -45.13 -11.40 10.91
C GLN A 289 -45.99 -10.15 11.20
N ALA A 290 -45.44 -9.12 11.86
CA ALA A 290 -46.10 -7.94 12.36
C ALA A 290 -45.90 -6.67 11.51
N TRP A 291 -45.18 -6.73 10.37
CA TRP A 291 -44.97 -5.55 9.50
C TRP A 291 -45.92 -5.45 8.30
N ARG A 292 -47.09 -6.11 8.30
CA ARG A 292 -48.15 -5.82 7.30
C ARG A 292 -49.23 -4.93 7.89
#